data_AF-A0A960B0F7-F1
#
_entry.id   AF-A0A960B0F7-F1
#
_cell.length_a   1.000
_cell.length_b   1.000
_cell.length_c   1.000
_cell.angle_alpha   90.00
_cell.angle_beta   90.00
_cell.angle_gamma   90.00
#
_symmetry.space_group_name_H-M   'P 1'
#
loop_
_entity.id
_entity.type
_entity.pdbx_description
1 polymer ?
#
loop_
_entity_poly.entity_id
_entity_poly.type
_entity_poly.pdbx_seq_one_letter_code
_entity_poly.pdbx_strand_id
1 'polypeptide(L)'
;MTNVLSAVAWPYANGPRHLGHVAGFGVPSDVFSRYMRMAGHDVLMVSGSDEHGTPILVMAEKEGVSAREFVDRNHAIIAAELADLGCSYDLYTRTTTANHYAVAQELFRQNWLNGYMVEQTTSGAISPSTGRTLPDRYIEGTCPICKYAEARGDQCDNCGNQLDPTDLIDPRSKINGETPEFIETQH
;
A
#
# COMPACT_ATOMS: atom_id res chain seq x y z
N MET A 1 30.55 20.97 3.48
CA MET A 1 29.73 20.57 2.32
C MET A 1 29.64 19.05 2.35
N THR A 2 28.42 18.51 2.37
CA THR A 2 28.14 17.08 2.52
C THR A 2 26.96 16.75 1.64
N ASN A 3 26.92 15.53 1.09
CA ASN A 3 25.78 15.05 0.33
C ASN A 3 24.66 14.59 1.29
N VAL A 4 23.45 15.08 1.08
CA VAL A 4 22.28 14.76 1.91
C VAL A 4 21.18 14.19 1.03
N LEU A 5 20.74 12.96 1.31
CA LEU A 5 19.54 12.37 0.71
C LEU A 5 18.36 12.55 1.66
N SER A 6 17.36 13.32 1.26
CA SER A 6 16.08 13.44 1.95
C SER A 6 15.07 12.52 1.25
N ALA A 7 14.93 11.30 1.77
CA ALA A 7 14.01 10.29 1.23
C ALA A 7 12.65 10.40 1.93
N VAL A 8 11.69 11.05 1.27
CA VAL A 8 10.38 11.33 1.85
C VAL A 8 9.42 10.18 1.57
N ALA A 9 8.60 9.85 2.57
CA ALA A 9 7.56 8.82 2.45
C ALA A 9 6.72 9.03 1.17
N TRP A 10 6.44 7.93 0.47
CA TRP A 10 5.73 7.94 -0.80
C TRP A 10 4.22 7.91 -0.50
N PRO A 11 3.46 8.97 -0.81
CA PRO A 11 2.02 8.94 -0.61
C PRO A 11 1.36 7.87 -1.48
N TYR A 12 0.44 7.14 -0.86
CA TYR A 12 -0.31 6.09 -1.52
C TYR A 12 -1.35 6.68 -2.49
N ALA A 13 -1.33 6.22 -3.75
CA ALA A 13 -2.14 6.75 -4.86
C ALA A 13 -3.59 6.25 -4.85
N ASN A 14 -4.20 6.11 -3.67
CA ASN A 14 -5.55 5.57 -3.49
C ASN A 14 -6.65 6.61 -3.24
N GLY A 15 -6.31 7.90 -3.28
CA GLY A 15 -7.27 8.98 -3.09
C GLY A 15 -6.64 10.30 -2.62
N PRO A 16 -7.48 11.32 -2.37
CA PRO A 16 -7.03 12.67 -2.04
C PRO A 16 -6.24 12.72 -0.73
N ARG A 17 -5.32 13.69 -0.61
CA ARG A 17 -4.55 13.89 0.62
C ARG A 17 -5.24 14.88 1.55
N HIS A 18 -5.00 14.67 2.84
CA HIS A 18 -5.46 15.54 3.93
C HIS A 18 -4.28 16.21 4.65
N LEU A 19 -4.59 17.19 5.52
CA LEU A 19 -3.60 17.96 6.29
C LEU A 19 -2.62 17.10 7.11
N GLY A 20 -3.01 15.92 7.56
CA GLY A 20 -2.07 14.97 8.18
C GLY A 20 -0.87 14.60 7.30
N HIS A 21 -1.01 14.53 5.98
CA HIS A 21 0.11 14.27 5.06
C HIS A 21 1.02 15.50 4.92
N VAL A 22 0.40 16.68 4.84
CA VAL A 22 1.09 17.97 4.79
C VAL A 22 1.95 18.17 6.05
N ALA A 23 1.34 17.99 7.22
CA ALA A 23 2.02 18.12 8.51
C ALA A 23 2.97 16.95 8.81
N GLY A 24 2.68 15.75 8.29
CA GLY A 24 3.42 14.53 8.58
C GLY A 24 4.71 14.41 7.77
N PHE A 25 4.63 14.55 6.44
CA PHE A 25 5.80 14.41 5.58
C PHE A 25 6.06 15.63 4.69
N GLY A 26 5.02 16.27 4.15
CA GLY A 26 5.18 17.29 3.10
C GLY A 26 6.01 18.48 3.55
N VAL A 27 5.51 19.24 4.52
CA VAL A 27 6.17 20.44 5.05
C VAL A 27 7.46 20.12 5.81
N PRO A 28 7.50 19.12 6.73
CA PRO A 28 8.71 18.85 7.50
C PRO A 28 9.91 18.48 6.62
N SER A 29 9.70 17.65 5.59
CA SER A 29 10.78 17.25 4.69
C SER A 29 11.28 18.39 3.81
N ASP A 30 10.38 19.27 3.36
CA ASP A 30 10.73 20.45 2.57
C ASP A 30 11.52 21.47 3.39
N VAL A 31 11.08 21.77 4.63
CA VAL A 31 11.78 22.66 5.55
C VAL A 31 13.20 22.15 5.83
N PHE A 32 13.35 20.86 6.12
CA PHE A 32 14.65 20.24 6.34
C PHE A 32 15.56 20.36 5.11
N SER A 33 15.06 19.99 3.93
CA SER A 33 15.85 20.04 2.69
C SER A 33 16.28 21.46 2.35
N ARG A 34 15.39 22.45 2.49
CA ARG A 34 15.72 23.88 2.28
C ARG A 34 16.78 24.36 3.26
N TYR A 35 16.65 24.03 4.55
CA TYR A 35 17.66 24.38 5.55
C TYR A 35 19.02 23.78 5.19
N MET A 36 19.07 22.50 4.79
CA MET A 36 20.32 21.85 4.41
C MET A 36 20.95 22.49 3.16
N ARG A 37 20.16 22.85 2.16
CA ARG A 37 20.63 23.61 0.99
C ARG A 37 21.19 24.97 1.41
N MET A 38 20.49 25.71 2.27
CA MET A 38 20.94 27.01 2.80
C MET A 38 22.22 26.92 3.64
N ALA A 39 22.43 25.80 4.33
CA ALA A 39 23.66 25.51 5.07
C ALA A 39 24.84 25.10 4.15
N GLY A 40 24.66 25.07 2.83
CA GLY A 40 25.70 24.78 1.85
C GLY A 40 25.96 23.28 1.63
N HIS A 41 24.95 22.44 1.86
CA HIS A 41 25.00 21.02 1.52
C HIS A 41 24.42 20.75 0.13
N ASP A 42 24.90 19.67 -0.49
CA ASP A 42 24.35 19.15 -1.74
C ASP A 42 23.20 18.21 -1.38
N VAL A 43 21.97 18.66 -1.62
CA VAL A 43 20.76 17.95 -1.17
C VAL A 43 20.02 17.38 -2.36
N LEU A 44 19.63 16.10 -2.24
CA LEU A 44 18.67 15.46 -3.12
C LEU A 44 17.44 15.05 -2.29
N MET A 45 16.32 15.74 -2.51
CA MET A 45 15.02 15.46 -1.90
C MET A 45 14.16 14.70 -2.89
N VAL A 46 13.85 13.44 -2.57
CA VAL A 46 13.14 12.54 -3.48
C VAL A 46 11.92 11.91 -2.83
N SER A 47 10.90 11.67 -3.64
CA SER A 47 9.71 10.90 -3.29
C SER A 47 9.02 10.41 -4.55
N GLY A 48 7.79 9.94 -4.42
CA GLY A 48 6.94 9.55 -5.52
C GLY A 48 5.59 9.02 -5.05
N SER A 49 4.76 8.63 -6.00
CA SER A 49 3.49 7.97 -5.70
C SER A 49 3.68 6.46 -5.60
N ASP A 50 3.16 5.88 -4.50
CA ASP A 50 3.05 4.44 -4.35
C ASP A 50 1.74 3.94 -4.97
N GLU A 51 1.85 3.06 -5.95
CA GLU A 51 0.81 2.75 -6.92
C GLU A 51 0.43 1.27 -6.99
N HIS A 52 0.95 0.44 -6.06
CA HIS A 52 0.67 -1.00 -6.02
C HIS A 52 -0.22 -1.40 -4.85
N GLY A 53 -0.73 -2.63 -4.89
CA GLY A 53 -1.45 -3.24 -3.76
C GLY A 53 -2.98 -3.18 -3.88
N THR A 54 -3.63 -4.01 -3.06
CA THR A 54 -5.05 -4.32 -3.18
C THR A 54 -6.01 -3.13 -3.03
N PRO A 55 -5.78 -2.14 -2.14
CA PRO A 55 -6.69 -1.02 -2.05
C PRO A 55 -6.85 -0.23 -3.36
N ILE A 56 -5.78 -0.09 -4.17
CA ILE A 56 -5.86 0.53 -5.50
C ILE A 56 -6.73 -0.28 -6.44
N LEU A 57 -6.56 -1.60 -6.47
CA LEU A 57 -7.39 -2.49 -7.29
C LEU A 57 -8.87 -2.37 -6.93
N VAL A 58 -9.19 -2.39 -5.63
CA VAL A 58 -10.58 -2.28 -5.16
C VAL A 58 -11.18 -0.91 -5.45
N MET A 59 -10.41 0.17 -5.32
CA MET A 59 -10.92 1.51 -5.65
C MET A 59 -11.10 1.71 -7.15
N ALA A 60 -10.17 1.21 -7.98
CA ALA A 60 -10.30 1.24 -9.43
C ALA A 60 -11.53 0.43 -9.92
N GLU A 61 -11.76 -0.76 -9.35
CA GLU A 61 -12.92 -1.60 -9.65
C GLU A 61 -14.24 -0.91 -9.24
N LYS A 62 -14.29 -0.27 -8.06
CA LYS A 62 -15.45 0.53 -7.63
C LYS A 62 -15.76 1.70 -8.56
N GLU A 63 -14.74 2.28 -9.18
CA GLU A 63 -14.89 3.36 -10.16
C GLU A 63 -15.11 2.88 -11.60
N GLY A 64 -15.00 1.57 -11.86
CA GLY A 64 -15.14 1.01 -13.20
C GLY A 64 -14.01 1.39 -14.16
N VAL A 65 -12.81 1.68 -13.64
CA VAL A 65 -11.62 2.04 -14.44
C VAL A 65 -10.49 1.05 -14.21
N SER A 66 -9.48 1.06 -15.09
CA SER A 66 -8.28 0.25 -14.85
C SER A 66 -7.47 0.82 -13.68
N ALA A 67 -6.71 -0.07 -13.00
CA ALA A 67 -5.78 0.36 -11.95
C ALA A 67 -4.79 1.41 -12.46
N ARG A 68 -4.35 1.28 -13.71
CA ARG A 68 -3.44 2.23 -14.37
C ARG A 68 -4.04 3.61 -14.48
N GLU A 69 -5.25 3.73 -15.04
CA GLU A 69 -5.96 5.01 -15.17
C GLU A 69 -6.20 5.65 -13.80
N PHE A 70 -6.58 4.83 -12.81
CA PHE A 70 -6.82 5.29 -11.45
C PHE A 70 -5.56 5.89 -10.82
N VAL A 71 -4.42 5.21 -10.88
CA VAL A 71 -3.17 5.73 -10.31
C VAL A 71 -2.59 6.88 -11.13
N ASP A 72 -2.79 6.91 -12.45
CA ASP A 72 -2.40 8.03 -13.31
C ASP A 72 -3.06 9.33 -12.89
N ARG A 73 -4.38 9.28 -12.67
CA ARG A 73 -5.14 10.43 -12.19
C ARG A 73 -4.70 10.86 -10.79
N ASN A 74 -4.57 9.92 -9.86
CA ASN A 74 -4.19 10.23 -8.48
C ASN A 74 -2.76 10.76 -8.37
N HIS A 75 -1.80 10.19 -9.11
CA HIS A 75 -0.43 10.69 -9.15
C HIS A 75 -0.38 12.16 -9.60
N ALA A 76 -1.10 12.50 -10.67
CA ALA A 76 -1.13 13.87 -11.19
C ALA A 76 -1.69 14.86 -10.15
N ILE A 77 -2.77 14.48 -9.45
CA ILE A 77 -3.35 15.29 -8.37
C ILE A 77 -2.33 15.49 -7.24
N ILE A 78 -1.74 14.41 -6.73
CA ILE A 78 -0.81 14.49 -5.59
C ILE A 78 0.43 15.32 -5.95
N ALA A 79 1.00 15.10 -7.13
CA ALA A 79 2.17 15.85 -7.59
C ALA A 79 1.85 17.35 -7.72
N ALA A 80 0.68 17.70 -8.26
CA ALA A 80 0.24 19.09 -8.35
C ALA A 80 0.01 19.72 -6.97
N GLU A 81 -0.69 19.03 -6.06
CA GLU A 81 -0.96 19.53 -4.71
C GLU A 81 0.34 19.81 -3.92
N LEU A 82 1.33 18.92 -4.02
CA LEU A 82 2.63 19.11 -3.36
C LEU A 82 3.42 20.26 -4.00
N ALA A 83 3.36 20.41 -5.32
CA ALA A 83 3.98 21.54 -6.02
C ALA A 83 3.32 22.88 -5.65
N ASP A 84 1.98 22.93 -5.61
CA ASP A 84 1.20 24.12 -5.25
C ASP A 84 1.42 24.53 -3.79
N LEU A 85 1.64 23.56 -2.90
CA LEU A 85 2.06 23.80 -1.51
C LEU A 85 3.47 24.43 -1.43
N GLY A 86 4.27 24.34 -2.49
CA GLY A 86 5.63 24.86 -2.56
C GLY A 86 6.70 23.84 -2.17
N CYS A 87 6.40 22.55 -2.13
CA CYS A 87 7.41 21.51 -1.88
C CYS A 87 8.44 21.48 -3.01
N SER A 88 9.72 21.38 -2.64
CA SER A 88 10.88 21.51 -3.52
C SER A 88 11.59 20.17 -3.79
N TYR A 89 10.82 19.17 -4.20
CA TYR A 89 11.36 17.87 -4.60
C TYR A 89 12.29 18.01 -5.82
N ASP A 90 13.47 17.40 -5.75
CA ASP A 90 14.39 17.29 -6.89
C ASP A 90 13.93 16.19 -7.86
N LEU A 91 13.28 15.16 -7.32
CA LEU A 91 12.59 14.12 -8.09
C LEU A 91 11.33 13.66 -7.36
N TYR A 92 10.19 13.74 -8.06
CA TYR A 92 8.94 13.13 -7.64
C TYR A 92 8.49 12.12 -8.69
N THR A 93 8.70 10.82 -8.41
CA THR A 93 8.53 9.73 -9.39
C THR A 93 7.34 8.82 -9.03
N ARG A 94 7.32 7.59 -9.54
CA ARG A 94 6.22 6.62 -9.45
C ARG A 94 6.76 5.20 -9.32
N THR A 95 6.06 4.33 -8.57
CA THR A 95 6.46 2.91 -8.42
C THR A 95 6.10 2.05 -9.63
N THR A 96 5.36 2.59 -10.60
CA THR A 96 5.04 1.91 -11.87
C THR A 96 6.03 2.22 -13.00
N THR A 97 7.28 2.54 -12.67
CA THR A 97 8.32 2.81 -13.68
C THR A 97 9.12 1.56 -13.97
N ALA A 98 9.64 1.44 -15.19
CA ALA A 98 10.52 0.31 -15.57
C ALA A 98 11.75 0.22 -14.64
N ASN A 99 12.30 1.36 -14.23
CA ASN A 99 13.41 1.40 -13.28
C ASN A 99 13.03 0.84 -11.91
N HIS A 100 11.86 1.22 -11.37
CA HIS A 100 11.39 0.68 -10.09
C HIS A 100 11.22 -0.84 -10.17
N TYR A 101 10.60 -1.35 -11.24
CA TYR A 101 10.45 -2.79 -11.44
C TYR A 101 11.79 -3.52 -11.49
N ALA A 102 12.75 -3.01 -12.26
CA ALA A 102 14.07 -3.62 -12.37
C ALA A 102 14.80 -3.66 -11.03
N VAL A 103 14.80 -2.55 -10.27
CA VAL A 103 15.47 -2.47 -8.96
C VAL A 103 14.80 -3.38 -7.93
N ALA A 104 13.47 -3.37 -7.85
CA ALA A 104 12.73 -4.20 -6.90
C ALA A 104 12.94 -5.70 -7.17
N GLN A 105 12.87 -6.12 -8.44
CA GLN A 105 13.12 -7.49 -8.84
C GLN A 105 14.56 -7.91 -8.56
N GLU A 106 15.53 -7.03 -8.80
CA GLU A 106 16.93 -7.33 -8.51
C GLU A 106 17.17 -7.50 -7.01
N LEU A 107 16.61 -6.62 -6.18
CA LEU A 107 16.70 -6.75 -4.72
C LEU A 107 16.09 -8.07 -4.24
N PHE A 108 14.91 -8.44 -4.73
CA PHE A 108 14.28 -9.72 -4.41
C PHE A 108 15.18 -10.90 -4.81
N ARG A 109 15.64 -10.90 -6.07
CA ARG A 109 16.46 -11.98 -6.64
C ARG A 109 17.77 -12.17 -5.85
N GLN A 110 18.42 -11.09 -5.45
CA GLN A 110 19.65 -11.16 -4.66
C GLN A 110 19.40 -11.73 -3.26
N ASN A 111 18.32 -11.32 -2.59
CA ASN A 111 17.98 -11.90 -1.29
C ASN A 111 17.65 -13.40 -1.39
N TRP A 112 16.93 -13.80 -2.44
CA TRP A 112 16.62 -15.20 -2.71
C TRP A 112 17.88 -16.03 -2.97
N LEU A 113 18.77 -15.58 -3.85
CA LEU A 113 20.02 -16.28 -4.16
C LEU A 113 20.98 -16.36 -2.97
N ASN A 114 20.94 -15.40 -2.06
CA ASN A 114 21.74 -15.40 -0.83
C ASN A 114 21.13 -16.27 0.29
N GLY A 115 19.99 -16.93 0.04
CA GLY A 115 19.33 -17.79 1.01
C GLY A 115 18.61 -17.04 2.14
N TYR A 116 18.32 -15.75 1.95
CA TYR A 116 17.56 -14.95 2.93
C TYR A 116 16.05 -15.05 2.76
N MET A 117 15.57 -15.73 1.71
CA MET A 117 14.16 -16.00 1.48
C MET A 117 13.89 -17.49 1.68
N VAL A 118 12.83 -17.80 2.43
CA VAL A 118 12.37 -19.16 2.68
C VAL A 118 10.96 -19.27 2.13
N GLU A 119 10.79 -20.07 1.09
CA GLU A 119 9.46 -20.35 0.50
C GLU A 119 8.63 -21.13 1.52
N GLN A 120 7.37 -20.70 1.72
CA GLN A 120 6.43 -21.37 2.60
C GLN A 120 5.08 -21.55 1.92
N THR A 121 4.46 -22.70 2.17
CA THR A 121 3.06 -22.94 1.81
C THR A 121 2.17 -22.46 2.94
N THR A 122 1.23 -21.57 2.62
CA THR A 122 0.22 -21.07 3.56
C THR A 122 -1.18 -21.26 2.97
N SER A 123 -2.16 -21.41 3.85
CA SER A 123 -3.57 -21.40 3.46
C SER A 123 -4.00 -19.96 3.20
N GLY A 124 -4.46 -19.68 1.99
CA GLY A 124 -4.94 -18.37 1.56
C GLY A 124 -6.39 -18.45 1.09
N ALA A 125 -7.16 -17.40 1.35
CA ALA A 125 -8.54 -17.31 0.89
C ALA A 125 -8.62 -16.80 -0.55
N ILE A 126 -9.48 -17.40 -1.36
CA ILE A 126 -9.81 -16.97 -2.72
C ILE A 126 -11.33 -16.80 -2.88
N SER A 127 -11.71 -15.94 -3.83
CA SER A 127 -13.09 -15.86 -4.32
C SER A 127 -13.33 -17.01 -5.32
N PRO A 128 -14.30 -17.91 -5.08
CA PRO A 128 -14.54 -19.05 -5.97
C PRO A 128 -14.94 -18.64 -7.39
N SER A 129 -15.72 -17.57 -7.54
CA SER A 129 -16.18 -17.09 -8.85
C SER A 129 -15.09 -16.41 -9.69
N THR A 130 -14.08 -15.81 -9.06
CA THR A 130 -13.07 -15.00 -9.76
C THR A 130 -11.66 -15.59 -9.71
N GLY A 131 -11.41 -16.55 -8.82
CA GLY A 131 -10.08 -17.12 -8.56
C GLY A 131 -9.09 -16.14 -7.92
N ARG A 132 -9.52 -14.92 -7.57
CA ARG A 132 -8.65 -13.90 -6.97
C ARG A 132 -8.48 -14.16 -5.48
N THR A 133 -7.27 -13.93 -4.97
CA THR A 133 -6.99 -13.90 -3.53
C THR A 133 -7.81 -12.82 -2.84
N LEU A 134 -8.39 -13.16 -1.70
CA LEU A 134 -9.13 -12.26 -0.83
C LEU A 134 -8.25 -11.90 0.37
N PRO A 135 -7.75 -10.65 0.47
CA PRO A 135 -7.07 -10.22 1.69
C PRO A 135 -8.02 -10.27 2.88
N ASP A 136 -7.48 -10.57 4.06
CA ASP A 136 -8.21 -10.78 5.32
C ASP A 136 -9.24 -9.67 5.63
N ARG A 137 -8.89 -8.42 5.32
CA ARG A 137 -9.77 -7.25 5.53
C ARG A 137 -11.04 -7.27 4.66
N TYR A 138 -11.05 -8.01 3.56
CA TYR A 138 -12.21 -8.20 2.68
C TYR A 138 -12.99 -9.47 3.01
N ILE A 139 -12.61 -10.20 4.06
CA ILE A 139 -13.36 -11.33 4.60
C ILE A 139 -14.02 -10.85 5.88
N GLU A 140 -15.32 -11.07 5.98
CA GLU A 140 -16.09 -10.81 7.19
C GLU A 140 -16.84 -12.07 7.61
N GLY A 141 -17.16 -12.17 8.88
CA GLY A 141 -17.81 -13.34 9.44
C GLY A 141 -18.19 -13.11 10.89
N THR A 142 -18.71 -14.16 11.52
CA THR A 142 -19.05 -14.12 12.93
C THR A 142 -17.82 -14.43 13.77
N CYS A 143 -17.50 -13.54 14.72
CA CYS A 143 -16.38 -13.71 15.65
C CYS A 143 -16.55 -15.01 16.45
N PRO A 144 -15.55 -15.91 16.46
CA PRO A 144 -15.65 -17.15 17.21
C PRO A 144 -15.70 -16.93 18.73
N ILE A 145 -15.12 -15.82 19.21
CA ILE A 145 -14.97 -15.48 20.63
C ILE A 145 -16.24 -14.79 21.17
N CYS A 146 -16.61 -13.63 20.61
CA CYS A 146 -17.68 -12.79 21.16
C CYS A 146 -18.99 -12.82 20.35
N LYS A 147 -19.06 -13.62 19.27
CA LYS A 147 -20.23 -13.80 18.40
C LYS A 147 -20.70 -12.55 17.64
N TYR A 148 -19.85 -11.53 17.54
CA TYR A 148 -20.10 -10.37 16.69
C TYR A 148 -20.14 -10.77 15.21
N ALA A 149 -21.24 -10.49 14.50
CA ALA A 149 -21.54 -11.04 13.17
C ALA A 149 -20.74 -10.43 11.99
N GLU A 150 -20.02 -9.34 12.25
CA GLU A 150 -19.29 -8.55 11.26
C GLU A 150 -17.81 -8.40 11.64
N ALA A 151 -17.23 -9.43 12.26
CA ALA A 151 -15.80 -9.47 12.50
C ALA A 151 -15.05 -9.60 11.19
N ARG A 152 -13.92 -8.88 11.07
CA ARG A 152 -13.05 -8.96 9.89
C ARG A 152 -12.10 -10.13 10.04
N GLY A 153 -11.56 -10.63 8.92
CA GLY A 153 -10.62 -11.73 8.89
C GLY A 153 -9.34 -11.46 9.68
N ASP A 154 -8.96 -10.19 9.87
CA ASP A 154 -7.76 -9.78 10.62
C ASP A 154 -8.05 -9.41 12.09
N GLN A 155 -9.29 -8.99 12.41
CA GLN A 155 -9.65 -8.47 13.72
C GLN A 155 -11.16 -8.41 13.95
N CYS A 156 -11.57 -8.70 15.19
CA CYS A 156 -12.93 -8.35 15.65
C CYS A 156 -12.96 -6.94 16.24
N ASP A 157 -13.65 -6.00 15.58
CA ASP A 157 -13.78 -4.62 16.07
C ASP A 157 -14.61 -4.50 17.37
N ASN A 158 -15.38 -5.53 17.75
CA ASN A 158 -16.18 -5.54 18.97
C ASN A 158 -15.38 -5.95 20.22
N CYS A 159 -14.59 -7.02 20.14
CA CYS A 159 -13.80 -7.50 21.29
C CYS A 159 -12.30 -7.19 21.20
N GLY A 160 -11.84 -6.61 20.10
CA GLY A 160 -10.46 -6.17 19.87
C GLY A 160 -9.45 -7.28 19.56
N ASN A 161 -9.85 -8.55 19.60
CA ASN A 161 -8.95 -9.68 19.34
C ASN A 161 -8.56 -9.77 17.87
N GLN A 162 -7.28 -10.11 17.63
CA GLN A 162 -6.81 -10.55 16.31
C GLN A 162 -7.40 -11.92 15.99
N LEU A 163 -7.72 -12.12 14.73
CA LEU A 163 -8.29 -13.34 14.19
C LEU A 163 -7.51 -13.73 12.94
N ASP A 164 -7.59 -15.02 12.57
CA ASP A 164 -7.32 -15.46 11.22
C ASP A 164 -8.65 -15.63 10.46
N PRO A 165 -8.70 -15.41 9.13
CA PRO A 165 -9.93 -15.57 8.35
C PRO A 165 -10.51 -16.98 8.42
N THR A 166 -9.65 -17.99 8.64
CA THR A 166 -10.05 -19.40 8.82
C THR A 166 -10.81 -19.64 10.13
N ASP A 167 -10.68 -18.75 11.12
CA ASP A 167 -11.34 -18.88 12.42
C ASP A 167 -12.76 -18.28 12.43
N LEU A 168 -13.11 -17.49 11.41
CA LEU A 168 -14.42 -16.88 11.30
C LEU A 168 -15.50 -17.94 11.10
N ILE A 169 -16.61 -17.79 11.81
CA ILE A 169 -17.82 -18.58 11.58
C ILE A 169 -18.58 -17.93 10.42
N ASP A 170 -18.99 -18.73 9.44
CA ASP A 170 -19.68 -18.27 8.22
C ASP A 170 -18.94 -17.12 7.50
N PRO A 171 -17.68 -17.34 7.07
CA PRO A 171 -16.91 -16.32 6.39
C PRO A 171 -17.56 -15.99 5.04
N ARG A 172 -17.60 -14.71 4.70
CA ARG A 172 -18.14 -14.17 3.47
C ARG A 172 -17.26 -13.02 2.96
N SER A 173 -17.17 -12.91 1.64
CA SER A 173 -16.48 -11.83 0.97
C SER A 173 -17.27 -10.53 1.08
N LYS A 174 -16.61 -9.45 1.52
CA LYS A 174 -17.18 -8.10 1.54
C LYS A 174 -17.39 -7.52 0.13
N ILE A 175 -16.80 -8.14 -0.89
CA ILE A 175 -16.87 -7.67 -2.28
C ILE A 175 -18.18 -8.14 -2.93
N ASN A 176 -18.50 -9.43 -2.80
CA ASN A 176 -19.60 -10.07 -3.52
C ASN A 176 -20.49 -10.98 -2.67
N GLY A 177 -20.21 -11.13 -1.37
CA GLY A 177 -21.00 -11.93 -0.43
C GLY A 177 -20.78 -13.44 -0.50
N GLU A 178 -19.94 -13.93 -1.41
CA GLU A 178 -19.65 -15.36 -1.54
C GLU A 178 -18.82 -15.89 -0.37
N THR A 179 -19.00 -17.16 -0.03
CA THR A 179 -18.13 -17.86 0.92
C THR A 179 -16.74 -18.05 0.29
N PRO A 180 -15.65 -17.58 0.93
CA PRO A 180 -14.30 -17.81 0.44
C PRO A 180 -13.95 -19.30 0.40
N GLU A 181 -13.14 -19.69 -0.58
CA GLU A 181 -12.48 -21.00 -0.58
C GLU A 181 -11.05 -20.83 -0.06
N PHE A 182 -10.59 -21.74 0.79
CA PHE A 182 -9.24 -21.72 1.32
C PHE A 182 -8.37 -22.72 0.57
N ILE A 183 -7.32 -22.23 -0.07
CA ILE A 183 -6.40 -23.03 -0.87
C ILE A 183 -4.96 -22.87 -0.39
N GLU A 184 -4.12 -23.85 -0.65
CA GLU A 184 -2.68 -23.72 -0.42
C GLU A 184 -2.05 -22.82 -1.48
N THR A 185 -1.25 -21.85 -1.03
CA THR A 185 -0.49 -20.92 -1.88
C THR A 185 0.96 -20.84 -1.39
N GLN A 186 1.91 -20.69 -2.30
CA GLN A 186 3.33 -20.53 -1.98
C GLN A 186 3.70 -19.05 -1.99
N HIS A 187 4.50 -18.64 -1.00
CA HIS A 187 5.04 -17.29 -0.82
C HIS A 187 6.53 -17.33 -0.48
#